data_AF-A0A4Q6EZM9-F1
#
_entry.id   AF-A0A4Q6EZM9-F1
#
_cell.length_a   1.000
_cell.length_b   1.000
_cell.length_c   1.000
_cell.angle_alpha   90.00
_cell.angle_beta   90.00
_cell.angle_gamma   90.00
#
_symmetry.space_group_name_H-M   'P 1'
#
loop_
_entity.id
_entity.type
_entity.pdbx_description
1 polymer ?
#
loop_
_entity_poly.entity_id
_entity_poly.type
_entity_poly.pdbx_seq_one_letter_code
_entity_poly.pdbx_strand_id
1 'polypeptide(L)'
;MRAYPFAFAIAITLFTPIGFAAESDLPNAEALTKWREQKGSVTDRTDLTSYPRLKVACANQKLFPSHPQQDLKLYHRFNTNQYDHFKLAGTDEPCLISQKAAPKGRAPLCLKADIAYDALISDTYEDACGQAYRGFREVKYLGKNESMGTLLSAGRTVFQREGSSLENDMALGHTYGIPVADFAIIGALLPGDEAAIQRLKEKAKASTIYDEETHTYRQAP
;
A
#
# COMPACT_ATOMS: atom_id res chain seq x y z
N MET A 1 26.67 39.54 47.35
CA MET A 1 26.13 39.45 45.97
C MET A 1 26.07 37.96 45.62
N ARG A 2 24.87 37.41 45.40
CA ARG A 2 24.65 35.99 45.07
C ARG A 2 24.46 35.86 43.56
N ALA A 3 25.29 35.06 42.90
CA ALA A 3 25.15 34.71 41.50
C ALA A 3 24.30 33.44 41.38
N TYR A 4 23.27 33.47 40.53
CA TYR A 4 22.48 32.32 40.12
C TYR A 4 23.04 31.76 38.81
N PRO A 5 23.22 30.44 38.65
CA PRO A 5 23.50 29.86 37.35
C PRO A 5 22.21 29.72 36.54
N PHE A 6 22.15 30.36 35.38
CA PHE A 6 21.14 30.09 34.36
C PHE A 6 21.51 28.78 33.65
N ALA A 7 20.73 27.73 33.90
CA ALA A 7 20.77 26.51 33.11
C ALA A 7 19.96 26.72 31.83
N PHE A 8 20.64 26.72 30.67
CA PHE A 8 20.00 26.63 29.37
C PHE A 8 19.58 25.18 29.12
N ALA A 9 18.29 24.89 29.25
CA ALA A 9 17.70 23.65 28.77
C ALA A 9 17.47 23.79 27.24
N ILE A 10 18.31 23.13 26.45
CA ILE A 10 18.07 22.95 25.02
C ILE A 10 16.97 21.90 24.89
N ALA A 11 15.74 22.33 24.60
CA ALA A 11 14.67 21.44 24.21
C ALA A 11 14.96 20.90 22.81
N ILE A 12 15.49 19.67 22.74
CA ILE A 12 15.56 18.91 21.50
C ILE A 12 14.12 18.48 21.20
N THR A 13 13.44 19.26 20.35
CA THR A 13 12.21 18.81 19.69
C THR A 13 12.55 17.64 18.79
N LEU A 14 12.35 16.43 19.31
CA LEU A 14 12.26 15.21 18.52
C LEU A 14 11.11 15.39 17.53
N PHE A 15 11.44 15.66 16.27
CA PHE A 15 10.52 15.52 15.16
C PHE A 15 10.15 14.03 15.05
N THR A 16 9.03 13.65 15.65
CA THR A 16 8.32 12.43 15.24
C THR A 16 7.69 12.72 13.88
N PRO A 17 8.07 12.04 12.79
CA PRO A 17 7.25 12.06 11.58
C PRO A 17 5.93 11.34 11.90
N ILE A 18 4.91 12.13 12.24
CA ILE A 18 3.53 11.69 12.39
C ILE A 18 2.95 11.55 10.98
N GLY A 19 2.54 10.32 10.63
CA GLY A 19 1.36 10.00 9.80
C GLY A 19 1.39 10.45 8.34
N PHE A 20 0.91 9.69 7.36
CA PHE A 20 -0.29 8.87 7.39
C PHE A 20 -0.13 7.71 6.40
N ALA A 21 -0.16 6.48 6.88
CA ALA A 21 -0.83 5.43 6.13
C ALA A 21 -2.30 5.53 6.56
N ALA A 22 -3.08 6.34 5.85
CA ALA A 22 -4.52 6.30 6.02
C ALA A 22 -4.99 4.93 5.52
N GLU A 23 -5.59 4.11 6.40
CA GLU A 23 -6.52 3.10 5.93
C GLU A 23 -7.55 3.83 5.08
N SER A 24 -7.65 3.45 3.81
CA SER A 24 -8.64 4.00 2.90
C SER A 24 -10.01 3.57 3.41
N ASP A 25 -10.65 4.40 4.24
CA ASP A 25 -12.06 4.25 4.59
C ASP A 25 -12.86 4.09 3.29
N LEU A 26 -13.48 2.93 3.12
CA LEU A 26 -14.27 2.62 1.93
C LEU A 26 -15.44 3.61 1.82
N PRO A 27 -15.73 4.20 0.64
CA PRO A 27 -16.84 5.12 0.48
C PRO A 27 -18.19 4.44 0.75
N ASN A 28 -19.15 5.22 1.27
CA ASN A 28 -20.52 4.79 1.63
C ASN A 28 -21.12 3.84 0.57
N ALA A 29 -21.32 2.57 0.95
CA ALA A 29 -21.77 1.50 0.08
C ALA A 29 -23.17 1.75 -0.54
N GLU A 30 -23.99 2.60 0.08
CA GLU A 30 -25.34 2.94 -0.41
C GLU A 30 -25.34 3.99 -1.54
N ALA A 31 -24.30 4.82 -1.63
CA ALA A 31 -24.10 5.79 -2.71
C ALA A 31 -23.60 5.14 -4.01
N LEU A 32 -23.17 3.87 -3.92
CA LEU A 32 -22.83 3.03 -5.05
C LEU A 32 -24.11 2.33 -5.50
N THR A 33 -24.69 2.74 -6.64
CA THR A 33 -25.78 1.96 -7.24
C THR A 33 -25.36 0.51 -7.38
N LYS A 34 -26.24 -0.44 -7.03
CA LYS A 34 -26.03 -1.89 -7.18
C LYS A 34 -25.08 -2.20 -8.33
N TRP A 35 -23.91 -2.73 -7.98
CA TRP A 35 -22.87 -3.28 -8.84
C TRP A 35 -23.40 -3.60 -10.25
N ARG A 36 -23.19 -2.69 -11.19
CA ARG A 36 -23.41 -2.99 -12.61
C ARG A 36 -22.04 -3.14 -13.22
N GLU A 37 -21.60 -4.39 -13.30
CA GLU A 37 -20.46 -4.79 -14.13
C GLU A 37 -20.57 -4.06 -15.47
N GLN A 38 -19.56 -3.27 -15.82
CA GLN A 38 -19.56 -2.61 -17.12
C GLN A 38 -19.36 -3.69 -18.19
N LYS A 39 -20.22 -3.67 -19.20
CA LYS A 39 -20.06 -4.54 -20.37
C LYS A 39 -18.74 -4.17 -21.06
N GLY A 40 -17.73 -5.03 -20.93
CA GLY A 40 -16.37 -4.78 -21.45
C GLY A 40 -15.32 -4.39 -20.40
N SER A 41 -15.66 -4.25 -19.12
CA SER A 41 -14.66 -4.44 -18.06
C SER A 41 -14.23 -5.90 -18.09
N VAL A 42 -12.94 -6.18 -18.03
CA VAL A 42 -12.44 -7.55 -17.86
C VAL A 42 -13.00 -8.06 -16.53
N THR A 43 -14.12 -8.78 -16.59
CA THR A 43 -14.77 -9.48 -15.49
C THR A 43 -14.06 -10.79 -15.15
N ASP A 44 -12.93 -11.10 -15.82
CA ASP A 44 -12.03 -12.18 -15.43
C ASP A 44 -11.31 -11.80 -14.13
N ARG A 45 -12.07 -11.51 -13.08
CA ARG A 45 -11.60 -11.55 -11.70
C ARG A 45 -11.11 -12.99 -11.55
N THR A 46 -9.79 -13.15 -11.53
CA THR A 46 -9.18 -14.48 -11.41
C THR A 46 -9.80 -15.15 -10.20
N ASP A 47 -10.39 -16.33 -10.38
CA ASP A 47 -11.00 -17.04 -9.27
C ASP A 47 -9.92 -17.53 -8.31
N LEU A 48 -9.68 -16.70 -7.30
CA LEU A 48 -8.72 -16.92 -6.22
C LEU A 48 -9.10 -18.11 -5.34
N THR A 49 -10.33 -18.62 -5.41
CA THR A 49 -10.73 -19.80 -4.65
C THR A 49 -10.11 -21.08 -5.20
N SER A 50 -9.79 -21.11 -6.49
CA SER A 50 -9.12 -22.23 -7.16
C SER A 50 -7.60 -22.27 -6.91
N TYR A 51 -7.02 -21.18 -6.39
CA TYR A 51 -5.58 -21.08 -6.17
C TYR A 51 -5.16 -21.89 -4.94
N PRO A 52 -4.16 -22.79 -5.04
CA PRO A 52 -3.69 -23.57 -3.90
C PRO A 52 -3.23 -22.68 -2.74
N ARG A 53 -3.87 -22.84 -1.58
CA ARG A 53 -3.52 -22.11 -0.36
C ARG A 53 -2.49 -22.88 0.45
N LEU A 54 -1.35 -22.26 0.67
CA LEU A 54 -0.34 -22.78 1.57
C LEU A 54 -0.57 -22.24 2.98
N LYS A 55 -0.20 -23.05 3.97
CA LYS A 55 -0.10 -22.60 5.36
C LYS A 55 1.30 -22.06 5.59
N VAL A 56 1.40 -20.97 6.34
CA VAL A 56 2.70 -20.48 6.82
C VAL A 56 3.24 -21.47 7.84
N ALA A 57 4.48 -21.92 7.62
CA ALA A 57 5.08 -23.00 8.39
C ALA A 57 5.56 -22.52 9.76
N CYS A 58 6.02 -21.27 9.83
CA CYS A 58 6.58 -20.68 11.04
C CYS A 58 5.49 -20.29 12.08
N ALA A 59 5.84 -20.39 13.37
CA ALA A 59 4.96 -19.95 14.45
C ALA A 59 4.68 -18.42 14.41
N ASN A 60 5.66 -17.65 13.94
CA ASN A 60 5.50 -16.23 13.68
C ASN A 60 4.53 -16.03 12.50
N GLN A 61 3.31 -15.59 12.78
CA GLN A 61 2.25 -15.34 11.79
C GLN A 61 2.46 -14.02 11.02
N LYS A 62 3.70 -13.75 10.62
CA LYS A 62 4.09 -12.61 9.80
C LYS A 62 4.89 -13.08 8.59
N LEU A 63 4.68 -12.39 7.48
CA LEU A 63 5.44 -12.53 6.25
C LEU A 63 6.20 -11.24 5.97
N PHE A 64 7.45 -11.38 5.55
CA PHE A 64 8.37 -10.28 5.27
C PHE A 64 8.68 -10.26 3.78
N PRO A 65 8.82 -9.10 3.13
CA PRO A 65 9.33 -9.05 1.77
C PRO A 65 10.62 -9.86 1.59
N SER A 66 10.65 -10.79 0.64
CA SER A 66 11.83 -11.63 0.38
C SER A 66 13.04 -10.77 -0.07
N HIS A 67 12.78 -9.62 -0.68
CA HIS A 67 13.75 -8.63 -1.16
C HIS A 67 13.15 -7.21 -1.09
N PRO A 68 13.98 -6.15 -1.00
CA PRO A 68 13.49 -4.78 -0.86
C PRO A 68 12.86 -4.22 -2.14
N GLN A 69 13.27 -4.71 -3.32
CA GLN A 69 12.71 -4.30 -4.61
C GLN A 69 11.27 -4.82 -4.79
N GLN A 70 10.57 -4.31 -5.80
CA GLN A 70 9.23 -4.76 -6.20
C GLN A 70 9.23 -5.41 -7.58
N ASP A 71 10.40 -5.86 -8.05
CA ASP A 71 10.60 -6.32 -9.42
C ASP A 71 9.81 -7.61 -9.71
N LEU A 72 9.40 -8.36 -8.68
CA LEU A 72 8.56 -9.55 -8.80
C LEU A 72 7.07 -9.27 -8.61
N LYS A 73 6.69 -8.03 -8.30
CA LYS A 73 5.29 -7.66 -8.09
C LYS A 73 4.49 -7.92 -9.35
N LEU A 74 3.40 -8.67 -9.22
CA LEU A 74 2.35 -8.70 -10.23
C LEU A 74 1.20 -7.82 -9.75
N TYR A 75 0.67 -7.06 -10.68
CA TYR A 75 -0.38 -6.09 -10.43
C TYR A 75 -1.46 -6.28 -11.49
N HIS A 76 -2.62 -6.78 -11.05
CA HIS A 76 -3.78 -6.98 -11.90
C HIS A 76 -4.88 -6.03 -11.47
N ARG A 77 -5.19 -5.04 -12.31
CA ARG A 77 -6.23 -4.05 -12.07
C ARG A 77 -7.51 -4.45 -12.78
N PHE A 78 -8.60 -4.52 -12.04
CA PHE A 78 -9.96 -4.73 -12.53
C PHE A 78 -10.75 -3.43 -12.39
N ASN A 79 -11.42 -3.03 -13.46
CA ASN A 79 -12.36 -1.91 -13.40
C ASN A 79 -13.66 -2.45 -12.82
N THR A 80 -13.98 -2.11 -11.57
CA THR A 80 -15.15 -2.70 -10.91
C THR A 80 -16.39 -1.85 -11.06
N ASN A 81 -16.32 -0.53 -10.86
CA ASN A 81 -17.51 0.32 -10.88
C ASN A 81 -17.22 1.76 -11.32
N GLN A 82 -18.28 2.49 -11.67
CA GLN A 82 -18.35 3.95 -11.74
C GLN A 82 -19.59 4.41 -10.97
N TYR A 83 -19.51 5.48 -10.18
CA TYR A 83 -20.71 6.05 -9.56
C TYR A 83 -21.46 6.97 -10.53
N ASP A 84 -22.79 6.90 -10.51
CA ASP A 84 -23.67 7.78 -11.29
C ASP A 84 -23.83 9.12 -10.54
N HIS A 85 -23.12 10.15 -10.99
CA HIS A 85 -23.10 11.45 -10.32
C HIS A 85 -24.50 12.11 -10.23
N PHE A 86 -25.46 11.72 -11.05
CA PHE A 86 -26.83 12.23 -10.99
C PHE A 86 -27.65 11.63 -9.84
N LYS A 87 -27.14 10.60 -9.16
CA LYS A 87 -27.81 9.89 -8.07
C LYS A 87 -27.19 10.12 -6.69
N LEU A 88 -26.10 10.87 -6.61
CA LEU A 88 -25.45 11.20 -5.35
C LEU A 88 -26.29 12.21 -4.57
N ALA A 89 -26.50 11.95 -3.28
CA ALA A 89 -27.04 12.92 -2.35
C ALA A 89 -25.97 13.97 -2.01
N GLY A 90 -26.39 15.20 -1.71
CA GLY A 90 -25.47 16.26 -1.30
C GLY A 90 -24.68 15.96 -0.01
N THR A 91 -25.10 14.94 0.75
CA THR A 91 -24.42 14.46 1.96
C THR A 91 -23.44 13.32 1.72
N ASP A 92 -23.34 12.80 0.49
CA ASP A 92 -22.40 11.72 0.18
C ASP A 92 -20.96 12.24 0.15
N GLU A 93 -20.01 11.42 0.59
CA GLU A 93 -18.58 11.77 0.69
C GLU A 93 -18.01 12.41 -0.59
N PRO A 94 -18.32 11.91 -1.81
CA PRO A 94 -17.91 12.55 -3.06
C PRO A 94 -18.48 13.95 -3.30
N CYS A 95 -19.56 14.34 -2.62
CA CYS A 95 -20.17 15.67 -2.65
C CYS A 95 -19.77 16.54 -1.45
N LEU A 96 -19.31 15.95 -0.35
CA LEU A 96 -18.85 16.67 0.85
C LEU A 96 -17.42 17.19 0.72
N ILE A 97 -16.55 16.48 -0.01
CA ILE A 97 -15.18 16.95 -0.28
C ILE A 97 -15.20 18.30 -0.98
N SER A 98 -16.13 18.50 -1.93
CA SER A 98 -16.28 19.78 -2.61
C SER A 98 -16.98 20.83 -1.76
N GLN A 99 -17.87 20.46 -0.83
CA GLN A 99 -18.51 21.41 0.09
C GLN A 99 -17.53 22.05 1.07
N LYS A 100 -16.57 21.28 1.58
CA LYS A 100 -15.50 21.84 2.44
C LYS A 100 -14.61 22.84 1.70
N ALA A 101 -14.50 22.71 0.38
CA ALA A 101 -13.72 23.59 -0.50
C ALA A 101 -14.56 24.69 -1.20
N ALA A 102 -15.89 24.59 -1.19
CA ALA A 102 -16.77 25.49 -1.94
C ALA A 102 -17.04 26.79 -1.17
N PRO A 103 -17.03 27.96 -1.84
CA PRO A 103 -17.45 29.22 -1.24
C PRO A 103 -18.90 29.14 -0.73
N LYS A 104 -19.17 29.70 0.46
CA LYS A 104 -20.52 29.79 1.03
C LYS A 104 -21.52 30.32 -0.02
N GLY A 105 -22.61 29.59 -0.25
CA GLY A 105 -23.71 30.00 -1.13
C GLY A 105 -23.70 29.42 -2.55
N ARG A 106 -22.73 28.57 -2.91
CA ARG A 106 -22.79 27.78 -4.15
C ARG A 106 -23.30 26.36 -3.88
N ALA A 107 -24.07 25.82 -4.83
CA ALA A 107 -24.51 24.44 -4.78
C ALA A 107 -23.29 23.50 -4.71
N PRO A 108 -23.35 22.42 -3.92
CA PRO A 108 -22.26 21.47 -3.82
C PRO A 108 -22.00 20.80 -5.16
N LEU A 109 -20.76 20.90 -5.65
CA LEU A 109 -20.35 20.23 -6.88
C LEU A 109 -19.90 18.82 -6.53
N CYS A 110 -20.76 17.82 -6.67
CA CYS A 110 -20.33 16.43 -6.52
C CYS A 110 -19.12 16.15 -7.41
N LEU A 111 -18.12 15.43 -6.89
CA LEU A 111 -16.96 15.01 -7.68
C LEU A 111 -17.47 14.30 -8.94
N LYS A 112 -16.87 14.61 -10.09
CA LYS A 112 -17.18 13.96 -11.37
C LYS A 112 -17.07 12.44 -11.21
N ALA A 113 -17.91 11.67 -11.91
CA ALA A 113 -17.89 10.20 -11.87
C ALA A 113 -16.45 9.65 -11.87
N ASP A 114 -16.10 8.84 -10.87
CA ASP A 114 -14.78 8.23 -10.74
C ASP A 114 -14.91 6.70 -10.78
N ILE A 115 -13.85 6.03 -11.21
CA ILE A 115 -13.79 4.58 -11.34
C ILE A 115 -13.30 4.00 -10.03
N ALA A 116 -14.07 3.07 -9.44
CA ALA A 116 -13.56 2.21 -8.40
C ALA A 116 -12.74 1.08 -9.05
N TYR A 117 -11.46 1.04 -8.72
CA TYR A 117 -10.56 -0.03 -9.08
C TYR A 117 -10.51 -1.07 -7.97
N ASP A 118 -10.45 -2.33 -8.36
CA ASP A 118 -10.06 -3.44 -7.51
C ASP A 118 -8.77 -4.02 -8.09
N ALA A 119 -7.71 -4.02 -7.30
CA ALA A 119 -6.41 -4.49 -7.73
C ALA A 119 -6.01 -5.71 -6.92
N LEU A 120 -5.67 -6.79 -7.63
CA LEU A 120 -4.97 -7.91 -7.04
C LEU A 120 -3.47 -7.67 -7.20
N ILE A 121 -2.82 -7.48 -6.06
CA ILE A 121 -1.36 -7.30 -5.99
C ILE A 121 -0.77 -8.59 -5.43
N SER A 122 0.19 -9.17 -6.15
CA SER A 122 0.97 -10.29 -5.62
C SER A 122 2.44 -9.94 -5.57
N ASP A 123 3.12 -10.35 -4.51
CA ASP A 123 4.57 -10.26 -4.40
C ASP A 123 5.14 -11.52 -3.72
N THR A 124 6.46 -11.62 -3.61
CA THR A 124 7.13 -12.69 -2.88
C THR A 124 7.49 -12.25 -1.46
N TYR A 125 7.27 -13.15 -0.52
CA TYR A 125 7.50 -12.95 0.91
C TYR A 125 8.15 -14.19 1.52
N GLU A 126 8.80 -14.03 2.65
CA GLU A 126 9.37 -15.09 3.46
C GLU A 126 8.80 -15.04 4.86
N ASP A 127 8.62 -16.20 5.49
CA ASP A 127 8.38 -16.25 6.93
C ASP A 127 9.69 -16.15 7.71
N ALA A 128 9.60 -16.05 9.04
CA ALA A 128 10.78 -16.01 9.91
C ALA A 128 11.61 -17.31 9.88
N CYS A 129 11.08 -18.38 9.31
CA CYS A 129 11.76 -19.67 9.15
C CYS A 129 12.47 -19.77 7.78
N GLY A 130 12.41 -18.72 6.95
CA GLY A 130 13.05 -18.65 5.63
C GLY A 130 12.26 -19.33 4.51
N GLN A 131 11.04 -19.79 4.76
CA GLN A 131 10.19 -20.36 3.72
C GLN A 131 9.60 -19.22 2.87
N ALA A 132 9.79 -19.29 1.56
CA ALA A 132 9.27 -18.31 0.63
C ALA A 132 7.86 -18.68 0.13
N TYR A 133 7.06 -17.63 -0.10
CA TYR A 133 5.66 -17.68 -0.51
C TYR A 133 5.34 -16.58 -1.51
N ARG A 134 4.28 -16.79 -2.28
CA ARG A 134 3.62 -15.72 -3.05
C ARG A 134 2.41 -15.24 -2.26
N GLY A 135 2.45 -13.98 -1.82
CA GLY A 135 1.35 -13.36 -1.07
C GLY A 135 0.50 -12.50 -1.99
N PHE A 136 -0.81 -12.72 -1.98
CA PHE A 136 -1.79 -11.96 -2.77
C PHE A 136 -2.64 -11.08 -1.85
N ARG A 137 -2.85 -9.82 -2.23
CA ARG A 137 -3.72 -8.86 -1.54
C ARG A 137 -4.68 -8.22 -2.52
N GLU A 138 -5.91 -8.04 -2.10
CA GLU A 138 -6.90 -7.22 -2.81
C GLU A 138 -6.86 -5.80 -2.24
N VAL A 139 -6.74 -4.80 -3.12
CA VAL A 139 -6.75 -3.39 -2.76
C VAL A 139 -7.80 -2.70 -3.60
N LYS A 140 -8.76 -2.05 -2.93
CA LYS A 140 -9.79 -1.25 -3.59
C LYS A 140 -9.50 0.22 -3.41
N TYR A 141 -9.56 0.99 -4.50
CA TYR A 141 -9.33 2.42 -4.45
C TYR A 141 -10.07 3.13 -5.58
N LEU A 142 -10.33 4.42 -5.40
CA LEU A 142 -10.89 5.28 -6.44
C LEU A 142 -9.76 5.76 -7.35
N GLY A 143 -10.01 5.89 -8.66
CA GLY A 143 -8.99 6.29 -9.62
C GLY A 143 -8.32 7.61 -9.31
N LYS A 144 -9.07 8.61 -8.82
CA LYS A 144 -8.49 9.89 -8.37
C LYS A 144 -7.58 9.76 -7.13
N ASN A 145 -7.70 8.65 -6.39
CA ASN A 145 -6.93 8.33 -5.19
C ASN A 145 -5.82 7.30 -5.49
N GLU A 146 -5.60 6.93 -6.75
CA GLU A 146 -4.47 6.09 -7.14
C GLU A 146 -3.17 6.81 -6.77
N SER A 147 -2.40 6.21 -5.88
CA SER A 147 -1.14 6.75 -5.38
C SER A 147 -0.07 5.65 -5.37
N MET A 148 1.18 6.05 -5.14
CA MET A 148 2.24 5.06 -4.93
C MET A 148 1.92 4.09 -3.80
N GLY A 149 1.19 4.52 -2.76
CA GLY A 149 0.76 3.67 -1.66
C GLY A 149 -0.24 2.59 -2.09
N THR A 150 -1.16 2.89 -3.01
CA THR A 150 -2.12 1.90 -3.54
C THR A 150 -1.47 0.94 -4.54
N LEU A 151 -0.31 1.30 -5.10
CA LEU A 151 0.44 0.49 -6.05
C LEU A 151 1.62 -0.27 -5.43
N LEU A 152 1.92 -0.03 -4.14
CA LEU A 152 3.04 -0.63 -3.44
C LEU A 152 2.69 -2.06 -2.99
N SER A 153 3.57 -3.02 -3.25
CA SER A 153 3.53 -4.28 -2.51
C SER A 153 3.65 -4.00 -1.02
N ALA A 154 2.85 -4.71 -0.24
CA ALA A 154 2.80 -4.57 1.19
C ALA A 154 4.17 -4.88 1.85
N GLY A 155 4.36 -4.40 3.08
CA GLY A 155 5.60 -4.62 3.83
C GLY A 155 6.79 -3.79 3.34
N ARG A 156 6.58 -2.85 2.42
CA ARG A 156 7.61 -1.96 1.91
C ARG A 156 7.20 -0.52 2.16
N THR A 157 8.18 0.35 2.33
CA THR A 157 7.99 1.80 2.42
C THR A 157 8.67 2.49 1.25
N VAL A 158 8.31 3.75 1.01
CA VAL A 158 8.97 4.61 0.04
C VAL A 158 9.21 5.97 0.68
N PHE A 159 10.29 6.62 0.27
CA PHE A 159 10.67 7.96 0.73
C PHE A 159 10.85 8.87 -0.48
N GLN A 160 10.62 10.17 -0.33
CA GLN A 160 11.01 11.13 -1.35
C GLN A 160 12.52 11.02 -1.57
N ARG A 161 12.96 10.90 -2.83
CA ARG A 161 14.38 10.82 -3.17
C ARG A 161 15.08 12.12 -2.77
N GLU A 162 16.14 11.99 -1.99
CA GLU A 162 16.96 13.13 -1.58
C GLU A 162 17.53 13.86 -2.80
N GLY A 163 17.43 15.19 -2.79
CA GLY A 163 17.93 16.04 -3.88
C GLY A 163 17.08 16.03 -5.15
N SER A 164 15.97 15.29 -5.21
CA SER A 164 15.09 15.32 -6.37
C SER A 164 14.27 16.61 -6.42
N SER A 165 14.29 17.29 -7.56
CA SER A 165 13.44 18.46 -7.84
C SER A 165 12.03 18.08 -8.30
N LEU A 166 11.78 16.80 -8.53
CA LEU A 166 10.48 16.28 -8.95
C LEU A 166 9.66 15.91 -7.72
N GLU A 167 8.50 16.55 -7.60
CA GLU A 167 7.52 16.22 -6.58
C GLU A 167 7.07 14.76 -6.75
N ASN A 168 7.08 13.98 -5.66
CA ASN A 168 6.76 12.54 -5.64
C ASN A 168 7.73 11.64 -6.42
N ASP A 169 8.97 12.08 -6.68
CA ASP A 169 10.05 11.16 -7.08
C ASP A 169 10.48 10.30 -5.88
N MET A 170 9.90 9.12 -5.78
CA MET A 170 10.07 8.24 -4.63
C MET A 170 11.21 7.23 -4.84
N ALA A 171 11.95 6.95 -3.76
CA ALA A 171 12.90 5.86 -3.64
C ALA A 171 12.37 4.77 -2.69
N LEU A 172 12.80 3.52 -2.91
CA LEU A 172 12.46 2.40 -2.02
C LEU A 172 13.05 2.62 -0.63
N GLY A 173 12.22 2.45 0.40
CA GLY A 173 12.60 2.63 1.79
C GLY A 173 12.91 1.32 2.52
N HIS A 174 12.52 1.25 3.79
CA HIS A 174 12.63 0.06 4.63
C HIS A 174 11.52 -0.96 4.35
N THR A 175 11.75 -2.20 4.77
CA THR A 175 10.71 -3.23 4.81
C THR A 175 10.23 -3.50 6.24
N TYR A 176 9.04 -4.11 6.37
CA TYR A 176 8.43 -4.52 7.62
C TYR A 176 7.60 -5.80 7.44
N GLY A 177 7.41 -6.54 8.53
CA GLY A 177 6.61 -7.77 8.53
C GLY A 177 5.11 -7.47 8.51
N ILE A 178 4.37 -8.30 7.78
CA ILE A 178 2.95 -8.16 7.51
C ILE A 178 2.21 -9.33 8.14
N PRO A 179 1.14 -9.12 8.91
CA PRO A 179 0.30 -10.20 9.40
C PRO A 179 -0.20 -11.10 8.28
N VAL A 180 -0.15 -12.42 8.49
CA VAL A 180 -0.68 -13.42 7.55
C VAL A 180 -2.16 -13.17 7.20
N ALA A 181 -2.93 -12.63 8.16
CA ALA A 181 -4.35 -12.32 7.98
C ALA A 181 -4.62 -11.18 6.96
N ASP A 182 -3.60 -10.36 6.63
CA ASP A 182 -3.75 -9.25 5.68
C ASP A 182 -3.65 -9.70 4.21
N PHE A 183 -3.40 -10.99 3.99
CA PHE A 183 -3.33 -11.61 2.67
C PHE A 183 -4.66 -12.29 2.32
N ALA A 184 -5.13 -12.07 1.10
CA ALA A 184 -6.28 -12.79 0.56
C ALA A 184 -5.91 -14.26 0.26
N ILE A 185 -4.69 -14.49 -0.23
CA ILE A 185 -4.12 -15.83 -0.46
C ILE A 185 -2.63 -15.81 -0.13
N ILE A 186 -2.18 -16.92 0.43
CA ILE A 186 -0.76 -17.31 0.46
C ILE A 186 -0.63 -18.56 -0.40
N GLY A 187 0.20 -18.49 -1.43
CA GLY A 187 0.39 -19.54 -2.41
C GLY A 187 1.85 -19.90 -2.61
N ALA A 188 2.08 -20.90 -3.47
CA ALA A 188 3.41 -21.27 -3.90
C ALA A 188 4.04 -20.14 -4.74
N LEU A 189 5.38 -20.10 -4.76
CA LEU A 189 6.12 -19.28 -5.70
C LEU A 189 5.78 -19.63 -7.15
N LEU A 190 5.79 -18.63 -8.03
CA LEU A 190 5.65 -18.87 -9.46
C LEU A 190 6.96 -19.43 -10.05
N PRO A 191 6.90 -20.10 -11.21
CA PRO A 191 8.11 -20.56 -11.89
C PRO A 191 9.09 -19.41 -12.12
N GLY A 192 10.31 -19.56 -11.59
CA GLY A 192 11.40 -18.57 -11.72
C GLY A 192 11.50 -17.56 -10.56
N ASP A 193 10.49 -17.45 -9.69
CA ASP A 193 10.53 -16.54 -8.53
C ASP A 193 11.72 -16.84 -7.63
N GLU A 194 12.00 -18.11 -7.31
CA GLU A 194 13.07 -18.50 -6.38
C GLU A 194 14.45 -18.04 -6.86
N ALA A 195 14.77 -18.26 -8.14
CA ALA A 195 16.02 -17.79 -8.74
C ALA A 195 16.08 -16.25 -8.76
N ALA A 196 14.95 -15.59 -9.02
CA ALA A 196 14.88 -14.14 -9.06
C ALA A 196 15.00 -13.50 -7.66
N ILE A 197 14.40 -14.11 -6.63
CA ILE A 197 14.58 -13.73 -5.21
C ILE A 197 16.05 -13.77 -4.87
N GLN A 198 16.75 -14.89 -5.15
CA GLN A 198 18.17 -15.01 -4.83
C GLN A 198 19.00 -13.92 -5.50
N ARG A 199 18.76 -13.67 -6.80
CA ARG A 199 19.44 -12.59 -7.54
C ARG A 199 19.17 -11.20 -6.93
N LEU A 200 17.93 -10.92 -6.53
CA LEU A 200 17.55 -9.63 -5.95
C LEU A 200 18.13 -9.45 -4.54
N LYS A 201 18.19 -10.52 -3.74
CA LYS A 201 18.90 -10.54 -2.45
C LYS A 201 20.37 -10.20 -2.62
N GLU A 202 21.07 -10.86 -3.56
CA GLU A 202 22.48 -10.56 -3.83
C GLU A 202 22.69 -9.12 -4.28
N LYS A 203 21.81 -8.60 -5.15
CA LYS A 203 21.85 -7.19 -5.57
C LYS A 203 21.62 -6.23 -4.40
N ALA A 204 20.72 -6.58 -3.48
CA ALA A 204 20.38 -5.76 -2.32
C ALA A 204 21.55 -5.61 -1.35
N LYS A 205 22.42 -6.62 -1.20
CA LYS A 205 23.62 -6.55 -0.33
C LYS A 205 24.54 -5.37 -0.64
N ALA A 206 24.49 -4.82 -1.85
CA ALA A 206 25.29 -3.67 -2.26
C ALA A 206 24.72 -2.31 -1.80
N SER A 207 23.42 -2.23 -1.47
CA SER A 207 22.73 -0.95 -1.24
C SER A 207 21.78 -0.93 -0.04
N THR A 208 21.56 -2.08 0.61
CA THR A 208 20.72 -2.20 1.81
C THR A 208 21.39 -3.07 2.87
N ILE A 209 21.04 -2.81 4.12
CA ILE A 209 21.40 -3.63 5.28
C ILE A 209 20.23 -4.56 5.55
N TYR A 210 20.48 -5.86 5.56
CA TYR A 210 19.50 -6.87 5.99
C TYR A 210 19.69 -7.17 7.49
N ASP A 211 18.61 -7.09 8.24
CA ASP A 211 18.55 -7.38 9.67
C ASP A 211 17.93 -8.78 9.85
N GLU A 212 18.75 -9.75 10.25
CA GLU A 212 18.34 -11.15 10.41
C GLU A 212 17.35 -11.36 11.56
N GLU A 213 17.40 -10.54 12.61
CA GLU A 213 16.51 -10.65 13.77
C GLU A 213 15.09 -10.23 13.41
N THR A 214 14.97 -9.15 12.63
CA THR A 214 13.69 -8.58 12.23
C THR A 214 13.22 -9.04 10.85
N HIS A 215 14.08 -9.73 10.09
CA HIS A 215 13.87 -10.07 8.68
C HIS A 215 13.52 -8.85 7.81
N THR A 216 14.17 -7.71 8.06
CA THR A 216 13.89 -6.45 7.34
C THR A 216 15.11 -5.92 6.59
N TYR A 217 14.87 -5.25 5.47
CA TYR A 217 15.87 -4.48 4.76
C TYR A 217 15.76 -3.02 5.14
N ARG A 218 16.91 -2.37 5.33
CA ARG A 218 17.01 -0.93 5.53
C ARG A 218 17.99 -0.32 4.54
N GLN A 219 17.77 0.92 4.13
CA GLN A 219 18.79 1.62 3.34
C GLN A 219 20.08 1.72 4.16
N ALA A 220 21.22 1.47 3.52
CA ALA A 220 22.50 1.76 4.12
C ALA A 220 22.64 3.28 4.31
N PRO A 221 23.25 3.75 5.42
CA PRO A 221 23.51 5.17 5.64
C PRO A 221 24.47 5.77 4.60
#